data_AF-A0A1V2B0C3-F1
#
_entry.id   AF-A0A1V2B0C3-F1
#
_cell.length_a   1.000
_cell.length_b   1.000
_cell.length_c   1.000
_cell.angle_alpha   90.00
_cell.angle_beta   90.00
_cell.angle_gamma   90.00
#
_symmetry.space_group_name_H-M   'P 1'
#
loop_
_entity.id
_entity.type
_entity.pdbx_description
1 polymer ?
#
loop_
_entity_poly.entity_id
_entity_poly.type
_entity_poly.pdbx_seq_one_letter_code
_entity_poly.pdbx_strand_id
1 'polypeptide(L)'
;MNHVTTQSLITLIRRDAVLISFLETGTIPKGGRFLNDPRYNEPALLQIIAPHFEPVFTAAVISCLQMKDTQLMRDLMANPHLLDDSHEAKSYTAILQFLNEKERFLLSLRHQLQLAQAVDAVALEETADITYICLLNLLPDEFHSFRSEYCKEVIKTARILAKKHHKMAIIMLSNILELQCDSPSHLRAEMLYNELQAEIPDLSRQIPTSRTSIWMTIGSLYSKLF
;
A
#
# COMPACT_ATOMS: atom_id res chain seq x y z
N MET A 1 10.22 8.76 39.61
CA MET A 1 10.53 8.54 38.18
C MET A 1 11.54 7.41 38.11
N ASN A 2 11.16 6.27 37.55
CA ASN A 2 12.11 5.16 37.36
C ASN A 2 13.09 5.58 36.25
N HIS A 3 14.37 5.67 36.56
CA HIS A 3 15.38 5.92 35.54
C HIS A 3 15.42 4.75 34.56
N VAL A 4 14.98 4.98 33.33
CA VAL A 4 15.19 4.05 32.22
C VAL A 4 16.69 4.01 31.95
N THR A 5 17.32 2.87 32.20
CA THR A 5 18.74 2.66 31.93
C THR A 5 18.93 2.00 30.58
N THR A 6 20.03 2.29 29.89
CA THR A 6 20.40 1.61 28.63
C THR A 6 20.39 0.08 28.78
N GLN A 7 20.85 -0.42 29.92
CA GLN A 7 20.82 -1.85 30.23
C GLN A 7 19.39 -2.42 30.28
N SER A 8 18.44 -1.67 30.83
CA SER A 8 17.04 -2.08 30.89
C SER A 8 16.38 -2.12 29.49
N LEU A 9 16.80 -1.25 28.57
CA LEU A 9 16.32 -1.21 27.18
C LEU A 9 16.90 -2.34 26.34
N ILE A 10 18.21 -2.60 26.46
CA ILE A 10 18.85 -3.76 25.80
C ILE A 10 18.22 -5.08 26.30
N THR A 11 17.91 -5.15 27.60
CA THR A 11 17.24 -6.32 28.18
C THR A 11 15.82 -6.49 27.64
N LEU A 12 15.09 -5.40 27.38
CA LEU A 12 13.78 -5.47 26.73
C LEU A 12 13.90 -6.07 25.31
N ILE A 13 14.78 -5.51 24.48
CA ILE A 13 15.00 -5.97 23.09
C ILE A 13 15.35 -7.47 23.08
N ARG A 14 16.27 -7.91 23.94
CA ARG A 14 16.69 -9.32 24.02
C ARG A 14 15.59 -10.28 24.46
N ARG A 15 14.58 -9.80 25.17
CA ARG A 15 13.45 -10.62 25.64
C ARG A 15 12.35 -10.74 24.59
N ASP A 16 12.35 -9.88 23.58
CA ASP A 16 11.38 -9.90 22.51
C ASP A 16 11.81 -10.86 21.40
N ALA A 17 11.44 -12.13 21.53
CA ALA A 17 11.79 -13.16 20.56
C ALA A 17 11.24 -12.86 19.15
N VAL A 18 10.10 -12.16 19.04
CA VAL A 18 9.50 -11.81 17.75
C VAL A 18 10.32 -10.70 17.08
N LEU A 19 10.70 -9.67 17.84
CA LEU A 19 11.59 -8.61 17.34
C LEU A 19 12.95 -9.18 16.93
N ILE A 20 13.57 -10.02 17.75
CA ILE A 20 14.86 -10.63 17.41
C ILE A 20 14.76 -11.47 16.14
N SER A 21 13.75 -12.35 16.05
CA SER A 21 13.52 -13.13 14.84
C SER A 21 13.29 -12.24 13.62
N PHE A 22 12.51 -11.16 13.77
CA PHE A 22 12.27 -10.22 12.68
C PHE A 22 13.56 -9.56 12.20
N LEU A 23 14.41 -9.09 13.12
CA LEU A 23 15.71 -8.48 12.77
C LEU A 23 16.64 -9.46 12.05
N GLU A 24 16.54 -10.76 12.33
CA GLU A 24 17.36 -11.79 11.70
C GLU A 24 16.81 -12.21 10.33
N THR A 25 15.49 -12.28 10.15
CA THR A 25 14.87 -12.93 8.97
C THR A 25 14.05 -11.99 8.09
N GLY A 26 13.69 -10.80 8.58
CA GLY A 26 12.76 -9.88 7.90
C GLY A 26 11.31 -10.38 7.86
N THR A 27 10.96 -11.42 8.63
CA THR A 27 9.61 -11.99 8.65
C THR A 27 9.03 -11.99 10.05
N ILE A 28 7.72 -11.79 10.16
CA ILE A 28 6.99 -11.93 11.42
C ILE A 28 6.19 -13.23 11.36
N PRO A 29 6.29 -14.13 12.37
CA PRO A 29 5.42 -15.30 12.46
C PRO A 29 3.96 -14.88 12.39
N LYS A 30 3.08 -15.71 11.83
CA LYS A 30 1.66 -15.37 11.67
C LYS A 30 1.02 -14.94 12.99
N GLY A 31 0.52 -13.70 13.05
CA GLY A 31 -0.07 -13.11 14.26
C GLY A 31 0.95 -12.73 15.35
N GLY A 32 2.24 -12.79 15.03
CA GLY A 32 3.33 -12.37 15.90
C GLY A 32 3.27 -10.87 16.18
N ARG A 33 3.48 -10.52 17.44
CA ARG A 33 3.55 -9.14 17.89
C ARG A 33 4.79 -8.96 18.76
N PHE A 34 5.46 -7.83 18.59
CA PHE A 34 6.45 -7.35 19.53
C PHE A 34 5.78 -7.19 20.90
N LEU A 35 6.60 -7.21 21.95
CA LEU A 35 6.13 -7.02 23.31
C LEU A 35 5.34 -5.71 23.43
N ASN A 36 4.19 -5.77 24.10
CA ASN A 36 3.40 -4.58 24.37
C ASN A 36 4.02 -3.82 25.56
N ASP A 37 5.15 -3.15 25.33
CA ASP A 37 5.89 -2.39 26.32
C ASP A 37 6.00 -0.91 25.91
N PRO A 38 5.54 0.04 26.74
CA PRO A 38 5.59 1.47 26.42
C PRO A 38 7.00 1.99 26.11
N ARG A 39 8.04 1.31 26.61
CA ARG A 39 9.44 1.70 26.38
C ARG A 39 9.85 1.60 24.92
N TYR A 40 9.08 0.94 24.06
CA TYR A 40 9.33 0.97 22.62
C TYR A 40 9.20 2.36 21.99
N ASN A 41 8.51 3.28 22.67
CA ASN A 41 8.38 4.67 22.23
C ASN A 41 9.43 5.60 22.87
N GLU A 42 10.35 5.08 23.70
CA GLU A 42 11.37 5.90 24.34
C GLU A 42 12.44 6.31 23.31
N PRO A 43 12.77 7.61 23.17
CA PRO A 43 13.77 8.06 22.20
C PRO A 43 15.12 7.35 22.35
N ALA A 44 15.52 7.04 23.59
CA ALA A 44 16.75 6.31 23.86
C ALA A 44 16.72 4.87 23.35
N LEU A 45 15.55 4.21 23.31
CA LEU A 45 15.42 2.89 22.71
C LEU A 45 15.48 2.99 21.18
N LEU A 46 14.75 3.95 20.60
CA LEU A 46 14.73 4.15 19.15
C LEU A 46 16.16 4.39 18.61
N GLN A 47 16.95 5.23 19.27
CA GLN A 47 18.36 5.44 18.89
C GLN A 47 19.22 4.17 18.91
N ILE A 48 18.89 3.19 19.75
CA ILE A 48 19.61 1.91 19.83
C ILE A 48 19.16 0.97 18.71
N ILE A 49 17.85 0.88 18.47
CA ILE A 49 17.27 -0.17 17.62
C ILE A 49 17.09 0.27 16.16
N ALA A 50 16.80 1.55 15.89
CA ALA A 50 16.48 2.07 14.56
C ALA A 50 17.56 1.77 13.51
N PRO A 51 18.88 1.90 13.80
CA PRO A 51 19.93 1.56 12.83
C PRO A 51 19.91 0.09 12.37
N HIS A 52 19.38 -0.81 13.20
CA HIS A 52 19.26 -2.23 12.90
C HIS A 52 17.88 -2.60 12.32
N PHE A 53 16.83 -1.92 12.79
CA PHE A 53 15.45 -2.16 12.38
C PHE A 53 15.16 -1.60 10.99
N GLU A 54 15.65 -0.39 10.68
CA GLU A 54 15.43 0.31 9.40
C GLU A 54 15.69 -0.56 8.17
N PRO A 55 16.90 -1.10 7.94
CA PRO A 55 17.17 -1.82 6.70
C PRO A 55 16.29 -3.08 6.55
N VAL A 56 15.95 -3.73 7.66
CA VAL A 56 15.13 -4.95 7.67
C VAL A 56 13.66 -4.61 7.40
N PHE A 57 13.13 -3.57 8.06
CA PHE A 57 11.78 -3.07 7.83
C PHE A 57 11.58 -2.60 6.39
N THR A 58 12.49 -1.76 5.88
CA THR A 58 12.45 -1.24 4.51
C THR A 58 12.45 -2.40 3.50
N ALA A 59 13.35 -3.38 3.66
CA ALA A 59 13.42 -4.54 2.79
C ALA A 59 12.17 -5.42 2.87
N ALA A 60 11.61 -5.61 4.07
CA ALA A 60 10.40 -6.39 4.27
C ALA A 60 9.18 -5.74 3.59
N VAL A 61 9.01 -4.42 3.71
CA VAL A 61 7.93 -3.67 3.04
C VAL A 61 8.06 -3.79 1.51
N ILE A 62 9.27 -3.59 0.97
CA ILE A 62 9.51 -3.74 -0.48
C ILE A 62 9.24 -5.18 -0.94
N SER A 63 9.68 -6.17 -0.17
CA SER A 63 9.41 -7.59 -0.45
C SER A 63 7.90 -7.88 -0.47
N CYS A 64 7.13 -7.33 0.48
CA CYS A 64 5.68 -7.44 0.47
C CYS A 64 5.06 -6.88 -0.81
N LEU A 65 5.54 -5.71 -1.27
CA LEU A 65 5.08 -5.09 -2.52
C LEU A 65 5.44 -5.92 -3.76
N GLN A 66 6.62 -6.55 -3.78
CA GLN A 66 7.08 -7.39 -4.89
C GLN A 66 6.34 -8.73 -4.94
N MET A 67 6.21 -9.39 -3.79
CA MET A 67 5.66 -10.75 -3.66
C MET A 67 4.15 -10.77 -3.43
N LYS A 68 3.52 -9.58 -3.36
CA LYS A 68 2.10 -9.39 -3.09
C LYS A 68 1.65 -9.96 -1.73
N ASP A 69 2.53 -9.93 -0.73
CA ASP A 69 2.25 -10.49 0.60
C ASP A 69 1.50 -9.49 1.50
N THR A 70 0.18 -9.53 1.41
CA THR A 70 -0.70 -8.67 2.23
C THR A 70 -0.69 -9.07 3.71
N GLN A 71 -0.39 -10.32 4.05
CA GLN A 71 -0.41 -10.76 5.44
C GLN A 71 0.81 -10.24 6.18
N LEU A 72 2.00 -10.41 5.60
CA LEU A 72 3.22 -9.85 6.18
C LEU A 72 3.13 -8.33 6.27
N MET A 73 2.63 -7.64 5.23
CA MET A 73 2.45 -6.18 5.30
C MET A 73 1.55 -5.77 6.48
N ARG A 74 0.40 -6.44 6.69
CA ARG A 74 -0.46 -6.16 7.85
C ARG A 74 0.24 -6.41 9.17
N ASP A 75 1.02 -7.48 9.27
CA ASP A 75 1.76 -7.80 10.48
C ASP A 75 2.87 -6.79 10.74
N LEU A 76 3.55 -6.27 9.72
CA LEU A 76 4.51 -5.18 9.84
C LEU A 76 3.83 -3.90 10.35
N MET A 77 2.73 -3.48 9.74
CA MET A 77 2.02 -2.24 10.08
C MET A 77 1.30 -2.30 11.43
N ALA A 78 1.01 -3.50 11.94
CA ALA A 78 0.37 -3.68 13.25
C ALA A 78 1.35 -3.75 14.43
N ASN A 79 2.66 -3.76 14.16
CA ASN A 79 3.69 -3.75 15.19
C ASN A 79 4.19 -2.32 15.47
N PRO A 80 4.76 -2.07 16.67
CA PRO A 80 5.37 -0.78 17.00
C PRO A 80 6.35 -0.31 15.93
N HIS A 81 6.27 0.99 15.59
CA HIS A 81 7.19 1.62 14.66
C HIS A 81 8.51 1.93 15.39
N LEU A 82 9.53 1.11 15.16
CA LEU A 82 10.83 1.20 15.84
C LEU A 82 11.86 2.01 15.06
N LEU A 83 11.43 3.11 14.44
CA LEU A 83 12.29 4.07 13.74
C LEU A 83 12.26 5.41 14.47
N ASP A 84 13.40 6.09 14.49
CA ASP A 84 13.44 7.53 14.76
C ASP A 84 13.22 8.33 13.48
N ASP A 85 13.00 9.64 13.60
CA ASP A 85 12.72 10.54 12.47
C ASP A 85 13.72 10.41 11.31
N SER A 86 15.01 10.22 11.62
CA SER A 86 16.06 10.12 10.59
C SER A 86 15.97 8.80 9.83
N HIS A 87 15.74 7.69 10.53
CA HIS A 87 15.64 6.36 9.94
C HIS A 87 14.30 6.15 9.25
N GLU A 88 13.23 6.75 9.76
CA GLU A 88 11.92 6.78 9.12
C GLU A 88 12.01 7.49 7.76
N ALA A 89 12.56 8.70 7.73
CA ALA A 89 12.73 9.45 6.49
C ALA A 89 13.57 8.67 5.46
N LYS A 90 14.61 7.97 5.90
CA LYS A 90 15.44 7.12 5.05
C LYS A 90 14.66 5.92 4.49
N SER A 91 13.95 5.19 5.35
CA SER A 91 13.09 4.05 4.98
C SER A 91 12.03 4.47 3.97
N TYR A 92 11.28 5.53 4.28
CA TYR A 92 10.18 6.00 3.43
C TYR A 92 10.68 6.53 2.09
N THR A 93 11.85 7.18 2.06
CA THR A 93 12.49 7.57 0.80
C THR A 93 12.79 6.36 -0.08
N ALA A 94 13.32 5.28 0.48
CA ALA A 94 13.63 4.07 -0.27
C ALA A 94 12.35 3.36 -0.79
N ILE A 95 11.31 3.25 0.05
CA ILE A 95 10.01 2.70 -0.35
C ILE A 95 9.40 3.56 -1.46
N LEU A 96 9.43 4.89 -1.33
CA LEU A 96 8.90 5.80 -2.34
C LEU A 96 9.68 5.71 -3.67
N GLN A 97 11.00 5.55 -3.62
CA GLN A 97 11.81 5.32 -4.82
C GLN A 97 11.37 4.04 -5.55
N PHE A 98 11.16 2.95 -4.82
CA PHE A 98 10.64 1.69 -5.38
C PHE A 98 9.24 1.89 -6.00
N LEU A 99 8.35 2.58 -5.31
CA LEU A 99 7.00 2.87 -5.82
C LEU A 99 7.03 3.73 -7.10
N ASN A 100 7.91 4.73 -7.16
CA ASN A 100 8.11 5.56 -8.34
C ASN A 100 8.70 4.77 -9.53
N GLU A 101 9.45 3.69 -9.29
CA GLU A 101 9.89 2.78 -10.36
C GLU A 101 8.71 2.00 -10.94
N LYS A 102 7.79 1.54 -10.08
CA LYS A 102 6.56 0.86 -10.51
C LYS A 102 5.62 1.80 -11.26
N GLU A 103 5.49 3.04 -10.82
CA GLU A 103 4.74 4.06 -11.56
C GLU A 103 5.37 4.32 -12.93
N ARG A 104 6.70 4.49 -13.01
CA ARG A 104 7.41 4.65 -14.29
C ARG A 104 7.14 3.51 -15.27
N PHE A 105 6.97 2.29 -14.77
CA PHE A 105 6.56 1.15 -15.60
C PHE A 105 5.15 1.33 -16.17
N LEU A 106 4.16 1.75 -15.37
CA LEU A 106 2.82 2.12 -15.84
C LEU A 106 2.87 3.22 -16.92
N LEU A 107 3.70 4.25 -16.72
CA LEU A 107 3.89 5.33 -17.69
C LEU A 107 4.46 4.82 -19.02
N SER A 108 5.39 3.87 -18.97
CA SER A 108 5.96 3.21 -20.14
C SER A 108 4.88 2.43 -20.92
N LEU A 109 4.08 1.61 -20.22
CA LEU A 109 2.98 0.87 -20.85
C LEU A 109 1.95 1.83 -21.48
N ARG A 110 1.62 2.93 -20.79
CA ARG A 110 0.74 3.96 -21.35
C ARG A 110 1.31 4.54 -22.64
N HIS A 111 2.60 4.84 -22.69
CA HIS A 111 3.24 5.36 -23.89
C HIS A 111 3.14 4.37 -25.06
N GLN A 112 3.36 3.07 -24.81
CA GLN A 112 3.16 2.02 -25.82
C GLN A 112 1.72 1.97 -26.32
N LEU A 113 0.73 2.07 -25.42
CA LEU A 113 -0.70 2.14 -25.78
C LEU A 113 -1.00 3.35 -26.68
N GLN A 114 -0.42 4.51 -26.39
CA GLN A 114 -0.59 5.73 -27.21
C GLN A 114 -0.03 5.57 -28.62
N LEU A 115 1.10 4.87 -28.75
CA LEU A 115 1.73 4.56 -30.03
C LEU A 115 1.08 3.37 -30.76
N ALA A 116 -0.02 2.82 -30.22
CA ALA A 116 -0.71 1.64 -30.74
C ALA A 116 0.20 0.41 -30.87
N GLN A 117 1.27 0.34 -30.06
CA GLN A 117 2.15 -0.82 -29.99
C GLN A 117 1.47 -1.98 -29.24
N ALA A 118 1.97 -3.20 -29.45
CA ALA A 118 1.54 -4.34 -28.66
C ALA A 118 1.97 -4.14 -27.21
N VAL A 119 1.03 -4.33 -26.28
CA VAL A 119 1.26 -4.21 -24.84
C VAL A 119 0.98 -5.56 -24.21
N ASP A 120 1.85 -5.96 -23.29
CA ASP A 120 1.63 -7.15 -22.48
C ASP A 120 0.46 -6.90 -21.53
N ALA A 121 -0.66 -7.59 -21.78
CA ALA A 121 -1.88 -7.47 -21.00
C ALA A 121 -1.69 -7.94 -19.55
N VAL A 122 -0.82 -8.93 -19.31
CA VAL A 122 -0.52 -9.44 -17.97
C VAL A 122 0.23 -8.37 -17.20
N ALA A 123 1.28 -7.80 -17.80
CA ALA A 123 2.06 -6.73 -17.19
C ALA A 123 1.20 -5.50 -16.88
N LEU A 124 0.23 -5.18 -17.74
CA LEU A 124 -0.70 -4.07 -17.53
C LEU A 124 -1.67 -4.35 -16.37
N GLU A 125 -2.24 -5.55 -16.31
CA GLU A 125 -3.12 -5.96 -15.21
C GLU A 125 -2.39 -5.93 -13.86
N GLU A 126 -1.12 -6.35 -13.83
CA GLU A 126 -0.29 -6.30 -12.63
C GLU A 126 -0.08 -4.89 -12.07
N THR A 127 -0.11 -3.84 -12.90
CA THR A 127 0.02 -2.47 -12.41
C THR A 127 -1.18 -2.02 -11.57
N ALA A 128 -2.39 -2.45 -11.90
CA ALA A 128 -3.61 -2.07 -11.17
C ALA A 128 -4.31 -3.27 -10.55
N ASP A 129 -3.54 -4.30 -10.18
CA ASP A 129 -4.05 -5.48 -9.49
C ASP A 129 -4.59 -5.12 -8.10
N ILE A 130 -5.72 -5.73 -7.73
CA ILE A 130 -6.39 -5.45 -6.45
C ILE A 130 -5.48 -5.71 -5.25
N THR A 131 -4.61 -6.71 -5.33
CA THR A 131 -3.68 -7.04 -4.24
C THR A 131 -2.65 -5.92 -4.07
N TYR A 132 -2.14 -5.36 -5.17
CA TYR A 132 -1.25 -4.21 -5.14
C TYR A 132 -1.95 -2.98 -4.56
N ILE A 133 -3.20 -2.70 -4.94
CA ILE A 133 -4.00 -1.61 -4.36
C ILE A 133 -4.17 -1.78 -2.84
N CYS A 134 -4.47 -3.00 -2.38
CA CYS A 134 -4.55 -3.29 -0.94
C CYS A 134 -3.22 -3.02 -0.22
N LEU A 135 -2.08 -3.37 -0.82
CA LEU A 135 -0.77 -3.10 -0.24
C LEU A 135 -0.48 -1.60 -0.15
N LEU A 136 -0.81 -0.83 -1.18
CA LEU A 136 -0.68 0.63 -1.14
C LEU A 136 -1.53 1.26 -0.02
N ASN A 137 -2.72 0.73 0.24
CA ASN A 137 -3.57 1.20 1.33
C ASN A 137 -3.08 0.83 2.72
N LEU A 138 -2.21 -0.17 2.85
CA LEU A 138 -1.59 -0.53 4.12
C LEU A 138 -0.40 0.37 4.45
N LEU A 139 0.15 1.07 3.46
CA LEU A 139 1.25 2.00 3.71
C LEU A 139 0.78 3.20 4.56
N PRO A 140 1.69 3.80 5.35
CA PRO A 140 1.42 5.00 6.14
C PRO A 140 0.88 6.19 5.33
N ASP A 141 0.31 7.17 6.04
CA ASP A 141 -0.32 8.35 5.43
C ASP A 141 0.66 9.25 4.68
N GLU A 142 1.96 9.16 4.99
CA GLU A 142 3.05 9.82 4.27
C GLU A 142 3.06 9.43 2.77
N PHE A 143 2.52 8.24 2.43
CA PHE A 143 2.38 7.77 1.05
C PHE A 143 1.06 8.21 0.38
N HIS A 144 0.21 8.99 1.05
CA HIS A 144 -1.04 9.48 0.49
C HIS A 144 -0.84 10.29 -0.80
N SER A 145 0.17 11.17 -0.85
CA SER A 145 0.46 11.93 -2.07
C SER A 145 0.83 11.03 -3.23
N PHE A 146 1.58 9.95 -2.98
CA PHE A 146 1.92 8.97 -4.01
C PHE A 146 0.65 8.25 -4.51
N ARG A 147 -0.20 7.75 -3.59
CA ARG A 147 -1.47 7.09 -3.95
C ARG A 147 -2.34 7.97 -4.86
N SER A 148 -2.39 9.26 -4.56
CA SER A 148 -3.12 10.28 -5.31
C SER A 148 -2.58 10.51 -6.73
N GLU A 149 -1.27 10.67 -6.91
CA GLU A 149 -0.68 10.77 -8.25
C GLU A 149 -0.82 9.46 -9.03
N TYR A 150 -0.58 8.33 -8.37
CA TYR A 150 -0.74 7.01 -8.97
C TYR A 150 -2.15 6.79 -9.54
N CYS A 151 -3.18 7.17 -8.77
CA CYS A 151 -4.58 7.13 -9.22
C CYS A 151 -4.78 7.91 -10.52
N LYS A 152 -4.23 9.13 -10.61
CA LYS A 152 -4.34 9.96 -11.82
C LYS A 152 -3.67 9.30 -13.03
N GLU A 153 -2.52 8.66 -12.84
CA GLU A 153 -1.82 7.96 -13.91
C GLU A 153 -2.57 6.70 -14.38
N VAL A 154 -3.21 5.96 -13.46
CA VAL A 154 -4.09 4.83 -13.78
C VAL A 154 -5.32 5.30 -14.57
N ILE A 155 -6.00 6.38 -14.15
CA ILE A 155 -7.15 6.96 -14.87
C ILE A 155 -6.77 7.31 -16.32
N LYS A 156 -5.64 7.99 -16.51
CA LYS A 156 -5.15 8.35 -17.85
C LYS A 156 -4.88 7.11 -18.71
N THR A 157 -4.29 6.07 -18.11
CA THR A 157 -3.99 4.80 -18.79
C THR A 157 -5.27 4.06 -19.16
N ALA A 158 -6.23 3.93 -18.24
CA ALA A 158 -7.51 3.28 -18.46
C ALA A 158 -8.30 3.94 -19.60
N ARG A 159 -8.30 5.28 -19.68
CA ARG A 159 -8.97 6.02 -20.77
C ARG A 159 -8.40 5.68 -22.16
N ILE A 160 -7.08 5.52 -22.26
CA ILE A 160 -6.43 5.13 -23.53
C ILE A 160 -6.74 3.67 -23.83
N LEU A 161 -6.65 2.81 -22.81
CA LEU A 161 -6.87 1.38 -22.90
C LEU A 161 -8.29 1.04 -23.37
N ALA A 162 -9.29 1.79 -22.91
CA ALA A 162 -10.70 1.56 -23.20
C ALA A 162 -11.01 1.47 -24.72
N LYS A 163 -10.26 2.22 -25.55
CA LYS A 163 -10.42 2.23 -27.01
C LYS A 163 -10.21 0.87 -27.69
N LYS A 164 -9.43 -0.02 -27.06
CA LYS A 164 -9.07 -1.35 -27.62
C LYS A 164 -9.36 -2.49 -26.66
N HIS A 165 -9.25 -2.26 -25.36
CA HIS A 165 -9.38 -3.28 -24.30
C HIS A 165 -10.33 -2.78 -23.20
N HIS A 166 -11.58 -2.50 -23.58
CA HIS A 166 -12.61 -1.92 -22.71
C HIS A 166 -12.80 -2.64 -21.37
N LYS A 167 -12.93 -3.98 -21.41
CA LYS A 167 -13.10 -4.79 -20.20
C LYS A 167 -11.93 -4.64 -19.22
N MET A 168 -10.70 -4.58 -19.72
CA MET A 168 -9.51 -4.40 -18.89
C MET A 168 -9.50 -3.01 -18.25
N ALA A 169 -9.87 -1.97 -19.00
CA ALA A 169 -9.99 -0.62 -18.46
C ALA A 169 -11.00 -0.54 -17.31
N ILE A 170 -12.16 -1.18 -17.45
CA ILE A 170 -13.17 -1.28 -16.37
C ILE A 170 -12.60 -2.02 -15.15
N ILE A 171 -11.89 -3.13 -15.33
CA ILE A 171 -11.28 -3.88 -14.22
C ILE A 171 -10.25 -3.01 -13.49
N MET A 172 -9.33 -2.37 -14.21
CA MET A 172 -8.32 -1.47 -13.61
C MET A 172 -8.98 -0.33 -12.82
N LEU A 173 -10.04 0.27 -13.37
CA LEU A 173 -10.80 1.31 -12.67
C LEU A 173 -11.57 0.75 -11.46
N SER A 174 -12.15 -0.44 -11.56
CA SER A 174 -12.83 -1.06 -10.42
C SER A 174 -11.87 -1.30 -9.25
N ASN A 175 -10.61 -1.66 -9.54
CA ASN A 175 -9.59 -1.84 -8.52
C ASN A 175 -9.10 -0.49 -7.97
N ILE A 176 -8.92 0.54 -8.82
CA ILE A 176 -8.44 1.86 -8.37
C ILE A 176 -9.46 2.57 -7.47
N LEU A 177 -10.75 2.26 -7.59
CA LEU A 177 -11.77 2.78 -6.68
C LEU A 177 -11.57 2.32 -5.23
N GLU A 178 -10.86 1.21 -5.00
CA GLU A 178 -10.51 0.78 -3.65
C GLU A 178 -9.27 1.52 -3.10
N LEU A 179 -8.56 2.30 -3.91
CA LEU A 179 -7.36 3.03 -3.47
C LEU A 179 -7.74 4.25 -2.62
N GLN A 180 -7.14 4.35 -1.42
CA GLN A 180 -7.27 5.48 -0.51
C GLN A 180 -6.41 6.67 -0.99
N CYS A 181 -6.93 7.36 -1.99
CA CYS A 181 -6.37 8.59 -2.57
C CYS A 181 -7.20 9.82 -2.21
N ASP A 182 -6.79 11.00 -2.67
CA ASP A 182 -7.55 12.24 -2.47
C ASP A 182 -8.95 12.17 -3.12
N SER A 183 -9.94 12.82 -2.50
CA SER A 183 -11.33 12.78 -2.98
C SER A 183 -11.47 13.25 -4.44
N PRO A 184 -10.81 14.33 -4.90
CA PRO A 184 -10.84 14.70 -6.31
C PRO A 184 -10.36 13.60 -7.28
N SER A 185 -9.28 12.89 -6.96
CA SER A 185 -8.77 11.78 -7.78
C SER A 185 -9.75 10.60 -7.78
N HIS A 186 -10.29 10.24 -6.62
CA HIS A 186 -11.27 9.16 -6.50
C HIS A 186 -12.55 9.45 -7.31
N LEU A 187 -13.12 10.66 -7.20
CA LEU A 187 -14.31 11.06 -7.95
C LEU A 187 -14.07 10.99 -9.47
N ARG A 188 -12.88 11.37 -9.95
CA ARG A 188 -12.54 11.25 -11.38
C ARG A 188 -12.46 9.81 -11.85
N ALA A 189 -11.95 8.90 -11.02
CA ALA A 189 -11.96 7.48 -11.33
C ALA A 189 -13.40 6.94 -11.40
N GLU A 190 -14.25 7.33 -10.47
CA GLU A 190 -15.66 6.92 -10.42
C GLU A 190 -16.43 7.41 -11.65
N MET A 191 -16.26 8.69 -12.02
CA MET A 191 -16.85 9.24 -13.25
C MET A 191 -16.45 8.43 -14.47
N LEU A 192 -15.16 8.19 -14.67
CA LEU A 192 -14.67 7.43 -15.83
C LEU A 192 -15.16 5.98 -15.82
N TYR A 193 -15.21 5.35 -14.65
CA TYR A 193 -15.75 3.99 -14.51
C TYR A 193 -17.21 3.93 -14.95
N ASN A 194 -18.04 4.86 -14.46
CA ASN A 194 -19.46 4.92 -14.80
C ASN A 194 -19.68 5.24 -16.29
N GLU A 195 -18.89 6.15 -16.86
CA GLU A 195 -18.89 6.46 -18.30
C GLU A 195 -18.62 5.19 -19.13
N LEU A 196 -17.54 4.45 -18.82
CA LEU A 196 -17.19 3.24 -19.56
C LEU A 196 -18.19 2.09 -19.35
N GLN A 197 -18.79 1.96 -18.16
CA GLN A 197 -19.81 0.94 -17.93
C GLN A 197 -21.08 1.18 -18.76
N ALA A 198 -21.49 2.45 -18.91
CA ALA A 198 -22.67 2.80 -19.69
C ALA A 198 -22.52 2.46 -21.19
N GLU A 199 -21.29 2.47 -21.71
CA GLU A 199 -20.98 2.15 -23.11
C GLU A 199 -21.12 0.65 -23.46
N ILE A 200 -21.11 -0.27 -22.48
CA ILE A 200 -21.30 -1.72 -22.71
C ILE A 200 -22.30 -2.32 -21.70
N PRO A 201 -23.60 -2.40 -22.04
CA PRO A 201 -24.63 -2.94 -21.16
C PRO A 201 -24.40 -4.40 -20.73
N ASP A 202 -23.76 -5.22 -21.56
CA ASP A 202 -23.63 -6.67 -21.31
C ASP A 202 -22.56 -7.03 -20.24
N LEU A 203 -21.63 -6.14 -19.92
CA LEU A 203 -20.65 -6.36 -18.83
C LEU A 203 -21.25 -6.07 -17.44
N SER A 204 -22.27 -5.22 -17.36
CA SER A 204 -22.97 -4.90 -16.10
C SER A 204 -23.69 -6.12 -15.48
N ARG A 205 -23.93 -7.17 -16.26
CA ARG A 205 -24.57 -8.42 -15.83
C ARG A 205 -23.62 -9.48 -15.27
N GLN A 206 -22.30 -9.30 -15.43
CA GLN A 206 -21.28 -10.29 -15.02
C GLN A 206 -20.41 -9.85 -13.84
N ILE A 207 -20.50 -8.59 -13.43
CA ILE A 207 -19.82 -8.11 -12.22
C ILE A 207 -20.79 -8.37 -11.04
N PRO A 208 -20.44 -9.20 -10.06
CA PRO A 208 -21.33 -9.49 -8.94
C PRO A 208 -21.68 -8.19 -8.22
N THR A 209 -22.98 -7.91 -8.13
CA THR A 209 -23.62 -6.80 -7.40
C THR A 209 -23.32 -6.78 -5.90
N SER A 210 -22.52 -7.71 -5.38
CA SER A 210 -22.09 -7.78 -3.99
C SER A 210 -20.88 -6.88 -3.66
N ARG A 211 -20.38 -6.07 -4.60
CA ARG A 211 -19.33 -5.07 -4.33
C ARG A 211 -19.91 -3.66 -4.19
N THR A 212 -21.04 -3.54 -3.50
CA THR A 212 -21.41 -2.29 -2.86
C THR A 212 -20.32 -1.96 -1.84
N SER A 213 -19.38 -1.12 -2.27
CA SER A 213 -18.45 -0.32 -1.49
C SER A 213 -18.51 -0.60 0.02
N ILE A 214 -17.47 -1.25 0.54
CA ILE A 214 -17.23 -1.35 1.98
C ILE A 214 -17.26 0.05 2.62
N TRP A 215 -16.92 1.10 1.87
CA TRP A 215 -17.01 2.50 2.29
C TRP A 215 -18.43 3.05 2.42
N MET A 216 -19.43 2.53 1.70
CA MET A 216 -20.85 2.87 1.95
C MET A 216 -21.34 2.28 3.28
N THR A 217 -20.77 1.16 3.72
CA THR A 217 -21.11 0.53 5.00
C THR A 217 -20.34 1.16 6.17
N ILE A 218 -19.07 1.57 5.96
CA ILE A 218 -18.26 2.27 6.97
C ILE A 218 -18.71 3.73 7.13
N GLY A 219 -19.07 4.43 6.04
CA GLY A 219 -19.59 5.80 6.09
C GLY A 219 -20.91 5.93 6.88
N SER A 220 -21.76 4.89 6.84
CA SER A 220 -22.99 4.82 7.64
C SER A 220 -22.74 4.55 9.13
N LEU A 221 -21.57 4.02 9.52
CA LEU A 221 -21.22 3.77 10.92
C LEU A 221 -20.64 5.02 11.60
N TYR A 222 -19.91 5.86 10.85
CA TYR A 222 -19.36 7.11 11.38
C TYR A 222 -20.39 8.24 11.53
N SER A 223 -21.47 8.24 10.74
CA SER A 223 -22.54 9.25 10.89
C SER A 223 -23.52 8.98 12.05
N LYS A 224 -23.33 7.90 12.80
CA LYS A 224 -24.19 7.52 13.94
C LYS A 224 -23.46 7.57 15.30
N LEU A 225 -22.20 8.02 15.32
CA LEU A 225 -21.38 8.09 16.53
C LEU A 225 -20.80 9.50 16.81
N PHE A 226 -21.28 10.53 16.11
CA PHE A 226 -21.12 11.94 16.48
C PHE A 226 -22.43 12.70 16.27
#